data_AF-A0A175R9K7-F1
#
_entry.id   AF-A0A175R9K7-F1
#
_cell.length_a   1.000
_cell.length_b   1.000
_cell.length_c   1.000
_cell.angle_alpha   90.00
_cell.angle_beta   90.00
_cell.angle_gamma   90.00
#
_symmetry.space_group_name_H-M   'P 1'
#
loop_
_entity.id
_entity.type
_entity.pdbx_description
1 polymer ?
#
loop_
_entity_poly.entity_id
_entity_poly.type
_entity_poly.pdbx_seq_one_letter_code
_entity_poly.pdbx_strand_id
1 'polypeptide(L)'
;MFETFRALRDSAAGAMFVRLLVLVALLGGALAALQLWHRNREASGPVVSHSVRAPVLIPVAIPSPPAAPGPSLTLAEQRRWFRPLELARMAFTFQPRQGIAPGEICARLQELGWKTDRAGAAPRSGREECAMERTYPRPGDGPPTRLFAMARSARDDDDNALDVRVKANLHDEAKAADAGRDVAVVLADLMSRVGRAPGEALLAKVAAFEPFDADIAGAKLSLKQERADIRRFNLSVLLPRPFEAGDPSRFAPIPSEEKRLIGRQGLVPQGLSADAGPADRP
;
A
#
# COMPACT_ATOMS: atom_id res chain seq x y z
N MET A 1 -60.17 -6.93 10.14
CA MET A 1 -58.70 -6.64 10.10
C MET A 1 -58.09 -6.35 11.48
N PHE A 2 -58.88 -5.96 12.50
CA PHE A 2 -58.36 -5.70 13.86
C PHE A 2 -58.26 -6.93 14.79
N GLU A 3 -58.95 -8.04 14.50
CA GLU A 3 -58.88 -9.23 15.36
C GLU A 3 -57.63 -10.09 15.14
N THR A 4 -57.10 -10.12 13.91
CA THR A 4 -55.85 -10.82 13.58
C THR A 4 -54.63 -10.22 14.29
N PHE A 5 -54.66 -8.93 14.63
CA PHE A 5 -53.58 -8.26 15.36
C PHE A 5 -53.53 -8.64 16.86
N ARG A 6 -54.67 -9.02 17.47
CA ARG A 6 -54.67 -9.49 18.87
C ARG A 6 -54.14 -10.91 19.01
N ALA A 7 -54.54 -11.81 18.10
CA ALA A 7 -54.06 -13.19 18.11
C ALA A 7 -52.55 -13.31 17.91
N LEU A 8 -51.94 -12.39 17.13
CA LEU A 8 -50.48 -12.37 16.96
C LEU A 8 -49.76 -11.91 18.24
N ARG A 9 -50.32 -10.95 18.99
CA ARG A 9 -49.71 -10.33 20.17
C ARG A 9 -49.48 -11.32 21.32
N ASP A 10 -50.39 -12.27 21.48
CA ASP A 10 -50.36 -13.23 22.60
C ASP A 10 -49.60 -14.53 22.24
N SER A 11 -49.08 -14.62 21.00
CA SER A 11 -48.25 -15.74 20.56
C SER A 11 -46.76 -15.47 20.80
N ALA A 12 -46.02 -16.50 21.22
CA ALA A 12 -44.56 -16.42 21.36
C ALA A 12 -43.86 -15.98 20.06
N ALA A 13 -44.42 -16.34 18.90
CA ALA A 13 -43.94 -15.93 17.58
C ALA A 13 -44.12 -14.43 17.33
N GLY A 14 -45.25 -13.84 17.72
CA GLY A 14 -45.47 -12.39 17.60
C GLY A 14 -44.56 -11.58 18.51
N ALA A 15 -44.31 -12.06 19.74
CA ALA A 15 -43.35 -11.43 20.65
C ALA A 15 -41.91 -11.44 20.08
N MET A 16 -41.50 -12.54 19.44
CA MET A 16 -40.20 -12.64 18.75
C MET A 16 -40.11 -11.69 17.54
N PHE A 17 -41.17 -11.59 16.74
CA PHE A 17 -41.21 -10.69 15.59
C PHE A 17 -41.12 -9.21 15.99
N VAL A 18 -41.84 -8.81 17.05
CA VAL A 18 -41.74 -7.44 17.59
C VAL A 18 -40.35 -7.15 18.14
N ARG A 19 -39.72 -8.09 18.87
CA ARG A 19 -38.34 -7.95 19.34
C ARG A 19 -37.34 -7.81 18.20
N LEU A 20 -37.50 -8.58 17.13
CA LEU A 20 -36.66 -8.48 15.94
C LEU A 20 -36.80 -7.11 15.27
N LEU A 21 -38.02 -6.61 15.11
CA LEU A 21 -38.26 -5.27 14.54
C LEU A 21 -37.64 -4.16 15.40
N VAL A 22 -37.77 -4.25 16.72
CA VAL A 22 -37.14 -3.30 17.66
C VAL A 22 -35.62 -3.36 17.54
N LEU A 23 -35.02 -4.56 17.47
CA LEU A 23 -33.57 -4.71 17.28
C LEU A 23 -33.09 -4.11 15.96
N VAL A 24 -33.81 -4.37 14.87
CA VAL A 24 -33.48 -3.79 13.55
C VAL A 24 -33.59 -2.27 13.58
N ALA A 25 -34.63 -1.71 14.22
CA ALA A 25 -34.78 -0.27 14.37
C ALA A 25 -33.66 0.35 15.21
N LEU A 26 -33.26 -0.29 16.30
CA LEU A 26 -32.15 0.17 17.15
C LEU A 26 -30.80 0.13 16.42
N LEU A 27 -30.51 -0.95 15.70
CA LEU A 27 -29.29 -1.09 14.91
C LEU A 27 -29.24 -0.07 13.76
N GLY A 28 -30.36 0.11 13.04
CA GLY A 28 -30.48 1.11 11.98
C GLY A 28 -30.30 2.53 12.51
N GLY A 29 -30.93 2.86 13.64
CA GLY A 29 -30.78 4.16 14.31
C GLY A 29 -29.35 4.44 14.78
N ALA A 30 -28.67 3.44 15.36
CA ALA A 30 -27.28 3.57 15.80
C ALA A 30 -26.32 3.82 14.62
N LEU A 31 -26.52 3.10 13.50
CA LEU A 31 -25.74 3.31 12.26
C LEU A 31 -25.95 4.70 11.66
N ALA A 32 -27.20 5.18 11.62
CA ALA A 32 -27.52 6.52 11.13
C ALA A 32 -26.90 7.61 12.02
N ALA A 33 -26.98 7.47 13.34
CA ALA A 33 -26.35 8.38 14.29
C ALA A 33 -24.83 8.39 14.15
N LEU A 34 -24.20 7.23 13.93
CA LEU A 34 -22.76 7.12 13.73
C LEU A 34 -22.32 7.84 12.44
N GLN A 35 -23.08 7.71 11.34
CA GLN A 35 -22.80 8.42 10.10
C GLN A 35 -22.96 9.94 10.23
N LEU A 36 -24.01 10.41 10.91
CA LEU A 36 -24.20 11.84 11.21
C LEU A 36 -23.06 12.39 12.08
N TRP A 37 -22.63 11.62 13.08
CA TRP A 37 -21.52 12.00 13.94
C TRP A 37 -20.20 12.09 13.16
N HIS A 38 -19.91 11.13 12.27
CA HIS A 38 -18.72 11.16 11.42
C HIS A 38 -18.70 12.39 10.50
N ARG A 39 -19.83 12.70 9.84
CA ARG A 39 -19.96 13.89 8.99
C ARG A 39 -19.78 15.20 9.75
N ASN A 40 -20.33 15.31 10.96
CA ASN A 40 -20.14 16.51 11.78
C ASN A 40 -18.68 16.64 12.26
N ARG A 41 -17.96 15.54 12.46
CA ARG A 41 -16.55 15.58 12.85
C ARG A 41 -15.66 16.12 11.73
N GLU A 42 -15.97 15.80 10.49
CA GLU A 42 -15.29 16.36 9.31
C GLU A 42 -15.62 17.84 9.11
N ALA A 43 -16.86 18.26 9.36
CA ALA A 43 -17.28 19.66 9.27
C ALA A 43 -16.75 20.55 10.42
N SER A 44 -16.32 19.96 11.53
CA SER A 44 -15.79 20.67 12.71
C SER A 44 -14.26 20.77 12.73
N GLY A 45 -13.59 20.50 11.60
CA GLY A 45 -12.19 20.81 11.44
C GLY A 45 -11.94 22.30 11.69
N PRO A 46 -10.79 22.70 12.27
CA PRO A 46 -10.51 24.11 12.53
C PRO A 46 -10.52 24.87 11.20
N VAL A 47 -11.51 25.75 11.03
CA VAL A 47 -11.52 26.73 9.95
C VAL A 47 -10.34 27.66 10.22
N VAL A 48 -9.22 27.39 9.54
CA VAL A 48 -8.05 28.27 9.56
C VAL A 48 -8.43 29.48 8.72
N SER A 49 -9.03 30.47 9.36
CA SER A 49 -9.22 31.80 8.78
C SER A 49 -7.84 32.41 8.56
N HIS A 50 -7.30 32.27 7.34
CA HIS A 50 -6.07 32.93 6.94
C HIS A 50 -6.35 34.44 6.92
N SER A 51 -6.08 35.11 8.04
CA SER A 51 -5.97 36.55 8.13
C SER A 51 -4.77 36.99 7.29
N VAL A 52 -5.02 37.29 6.02
CA VAL A 52 -4.03 37.87 5.13
C VAL A 52 -3.88 39.33 5.53
N ARG A 53 -2.76 39.66 6.17
CA ARG A 53 -2.37 41.04 6.45
C ARG A 53 -2.32 41.79 5.12
N ALA A 54 -3.05 42.91 5.02
CA ALA A 54 -3.01 43.76 3.83
C ALA A 54 -1.56 44.11 3.47
N PRO A 55 -1.18 44.06 2.18
CA PRO A 55 0.19 44.30 1.76
C PRO A 55 0.61 45.72 2.17
N VAL A 56 1.58 45.80 3.08
CA VAL A 56 2.26 47.04 3.37
C VAL A 56 3.11 47.36 2.15
N LEU A 57 2.80 48.47 1.47
CA LEU A 57 3.66 49.02 0.43
C LEU A 57 4.98 49.43 1.08
N ILE A 58 5.99 48.56 0.94
CA ILE A 58 7.36 48.90 1.34
C ILE A 58 7.79 50.03 0.41
N PRO A 59 8.22 51.20 0.93
CA PRO A 59 8.74 52.26 0.09
C PRO A 59 9.85 51.68 -0.77
N VAL A 60 9.74 51.87 -2.09
CA VAL A 60 10.75 51.43 -3.05
C VAL A 60 12.07 52.07 -2.65
N ALA A 61 12.95 51.27 -2.05
CA ALA A 61 14.28 51.72 -1.70
C ALA A 61 14.97 52.15 -2.99
N ILE A 62 15.49 53.38 -2.97
CA ILE A 62 16.40 53.92 -3.99
C ILE A 62 17.44 52.82 -4.28
N PRO A 63 17.73 52.49 -5.55
CA PRO A 63 18.64 51.40 -5.89
C PRO A 63 19.93 51.58 -5.08
N SER A 64 20.20 50.59 -4.22
CA SER A 64 21.38 50.63 -3.38
C SER A 64 22.62 50.69 -4.28
N PRO A 65 23.65 51.47 -3.92
CA PRO A 65 24.92 51.43 -4.65
C PRO A 65 25.39 49.97 -4.75
N PRO A 66 26.10 49.60 -5.84
CA PRO A 66 26.50 48.22 -6.07
C PRO A 66 27.14 47.66 -4.81
N ALA A 67 26.57 46.56 -4.31
CA ALA A 67 27.03 45.93 -3.08
C ALA A 67 28.54 45.72 -3.19
N ALA A 68 29.28 46.19 -2.18
CA ALA A 68 30.70 45.87 -2.06
C ALA A 68 30.86 44.35 -2.26
N PRO A 69 31.88 43.90 -3.02
CA PRO A 69 32.04 42.49 -3.33
C PRO A 69 31.97 41.69 -2.03
N GLY A 70 30.89 40.91 -1.88
CA GLY A 70 30.72 40.05 -0.72
C GLY A 70 31.93 39.12 -0.60
N PRO A 71 32.21 38.59 0.61
CA PRO A 71 33.34 37.68 0.80
C PRO A 71 33.22 36.55 -0.22
N SER A 72 34.16 36.53 -1.17
CA SER A 72 34.23 35.45 -2.15
C SER A 72 34.53 34.18 -1.39
N LEU A 73 33.65 33.20 -1.50
CA LEU A 73 33.90 31.88 -0.93
C LEU A 73 35.21 31.38 -1.50
N THR A 74 36.12 30.97 -0.62
CA THR A 74 37.37 30.36 -1.02
C THR A 74 37.09 29.14 -1.91
N LEU A 75 38.03 28.80 -2.78
CA LEU A 75 37.92 27.62 -3.65
C LEU A 75 37.63 26.34 -2.84
N ALA A 76 38.13 26.26 -1.60
CA ALA A 76 37.87 25.17 -0.67
C ALA A 76 36.40 25.13 -0.20
N GLU A 77 35.81 26.28 0.12
CA GLU A 77 34.40 26.38 0.52
C GLU A 77 33.45 26.07 -0.65
N GLN A 78 33.79 26.50 -1.87
CA GLN A 78 33.04 26.14 -3.07
C GLN A 78 33.07 24.63 -3.31
N ARG A 79 34.24 23.99 -3.14
CA ARG A 79 34.43 22.54 -3.32
C ARG A 79 33.73 21.68 -2.25
N ARG A 80 33.38 22.23 -1.09
CA ARG A 80 32.63 21.51 -0.04
C ARG A 80 31.25 21.04 -0.51
N TRP A 81 30.62 21.80 -1.42
CA TRP A 81 29.34 21.46 -2.04
C TRP A 81 29.46 20.37 -3.12
N PHE A 82 30.65 20.21 -3.70
CA PHE A 82 30.98 19.19 -4.71
C PHE A 82 31.75 18.01 -4.12
N ARG A 83 31.73 17.84 -2.79
CA ARG A 83 32.28 16.63 -2.18
C ARG A 83 31.61 15.42 -2.82
N PRO A 84 32.36 14.34 -3.13
CA PRO A 84 31.76 13.11 -3.61
C PRO A 84 30.63 12.73 -2.64
N LEU A 85 29.40 12.71 -3.14
CA LEU A 85 28.35 12.02 -2.42
C LEU A 85 28.85 10.58 -2.26
N GLU A 86 28.83 10.04 -1.04
CA GLU A 86 29.19 8.65 -0.72
C GLU A 86 28.14 7.68 -1.31
N LEU A 87 27.79 7.86 -2.60
CA LEU A 87 26.83 7.07 -3.35
C LEU A 87 27.28 5.61 -3.43
N ALA A 88 28.59 5.37 -3.35
CA ALA A 88 29.16 4.02 -3.28
C ALA A 88 28.72 3.24 -2.02
N ARG A 89 28.33 3.94 -0.94
CA ARG A 89 27.78 3.32 0.28
C ARG A 89 26.26 3.36 0.32
N MET A 90 25.60 4.03 -0.63
CA MET A 90 24.16 4.13 -0.71
C MET A 90 23.61 2.98 -1.57
N ALA A 91 22.84 2.09 -0.93
CA ALA A 91 22.10 1.07 -1.66
C ALA A 91 20.84 1.70 -2.27
N PHE A 92 20.91 2.07 -3.55
CA PHE A 92 19.72 2.52 -4.30
C PHE A 92 18.83 1.31 -4.62
N THR A 93 17.63 1.28 -4.07
CA THR A 93 16.61 0.29 -4.43
C THR A 93 15.87 0.79 -5.66
N PHE A 94 16.25 0.29 -6.84
CA PHE A 94 15.50 0.54 -8.07
C PHE A 94 14.28 -0.38 -8.06
N GLN A 95 13.09 0.18 -7.86
CA GLN A 95 11.86 -0.56 -8.05
C GLN A 95 11.32 -0.27 -9.45
N PRO A 96 10.79 -1.28 -10.16
CA PRO A 96 10.12 -1.04 -11.43
C PRO A 96 8.94 -0.08 -11.20
N ARG A 97 8.80 0.93 -12.07
CA ARG A 97 7.74 1.96 -11.99
C ARG A 97 6.32 1.37 -11.98
N GLN A 98 6.16 0.19 -12.56
CA GLN A 98 4.93 -0.58 -12.52
C GLN A 98 5.20 -1.77 -11.61
N GLY A 99 4.39 -1.93 -10.56
CA GLY A 99 4.51 -3.07 -9.65
C GLY A 99 4.38 -4.40 -10.40
N ILE A 100 4.81 -5.50 -9.78
CA ILE A 100 4.70 -6.83 -10.38
C ILE A 100 3.27 -7.33 -10.17
N ALA A 101 2.55 -7.63 -11.26
CA ALA A 101 1.20 -8.17 -11.18
C ALA A 101 1.21 -9.64 -10.69
N PRO A 102 0.27 -10.06 -9.82
CA PRO A 102 0.15 -11.46 -9.39
C PRO A 102 0.06 -12.48 -10.54
N GLY A 103 -0.62 -12.13 -11.65
CA GLY A 103 -0.69 -12.98 -12.84
C GLY A 103 0.67 -13.31 -13.47
N GLU A 104 1.62 -12.36 -13.45
CA GLU A 104 2.96 -12.57 -14.00
C GLU A 104 3.77 -13.59 -13.19
N ILE A 105 3.60 -13.58 -11.85
CA ILE A 105 4.24 -14.55 -10.97
C ILE A 105 3.75 -15.96 -11.30
N CYS A 106 2.45 -16.14 -11.48
CA CYS A 106 1.87 -17.44 -11.80
C CYS A 106 2.26 -17.96 -13.18
N ALA A 107 2.26 -17.10 -14.20
CA ALA A 107 2.73 -17.48 -15.54
C ALA A 107 4.16 -18.04 -15.47
N ARG A 108 5.03 -17.40 -14.68
CA ARG A 108 6.39 -17.88 -14.47
C ARG A 108 6.46 -19.20 -13.68
N LEU A 109 5.68 -19.33 -12.61
CA LEU A 109 5.60 -20.60 -11.86
C LEU A 109 5.12 -21.75 -12.76
N GLN A 110 4.24 -21.46 -13.71
CA GLN A 110 3.77 -22.44 -14.68
C GLN A 110 4.88 -22.95 -15.59
N GLU A 111 5.78 -22.06 -16.05
CA GLU A 111 6.99 -22.43 -16.80
C GLU A 111 7.93 -23.33 -15.98
N LEU A 112 7.92 -23.19 -14.66
CA LEU A 112 8.66 -24.05 -13.72
C LEU A 112 7.93 -25.37 -13.41
N GLY A 113 6.79 -25.64 -14.04
CA GLY A 113 6.01 -26.87 -13.87
C GLY A 113 5.06 -26.85 -12.67
N TRP A 114 4.72 -25.68 -12.13
CA TRP A 114 3.61 -25.56 -11.19
C TRP A 114 2.28 -25.57 -11.94
N LYS A 115 1.24 -26.10 -11.30
CA LYS A 115 -0.12 -26.15 -11.84
C LYS A 115 -0.95 -25.01 -11.26
N THR A 116 -1.78 -24.40 -12.08
CA THR A 116 -2.71 -23.36 -11.63
C THR A 116 -3.78 -23.97 -10.73
N ASP A 117 -3.95 -23.40 -9.53
CA ASP A 117 -5.07 -23.69 -8.64
C ASP A 117 -6.17 -22.63 -8.83
N ARG A 118 -5.80 -21.34 -8.81
CA ARG A 118 -6.72 -20.21 -8.99
C ARG A 118 -6.00 -19.01 -9.59
N ALA A 119 -6.69 -18.22 -10.41
CA ALA A 119 -6.23 -16.91 -10.85
C ALA A 119 -7.42 -15.94 -10.96
N GLY A 120 -7.20 -14.65 -10.68
CA GLY A 120 -8.18 -13.57 -10.85
C GLY A 120 -8.48 -12.79 -9.59
N ALA A 121 -9.63 -12.12 -9.53
CA ALA A 121 -10.02 -11.32 -8.37
C ALA A 121 -10.30 -12.21 -7.13
N ALA A 122 -9.69 -11.87 -6.01
CA ALA A 122 -9.87 -12.53 -4.74
C ALA A 122 -11.34 -12.40 -4.28
N PRO A 123 -12.04 -13.52 -3.96
CA PRO A 123 -13.50 -13.54 -3.74
C PRO A 123 -14.05 -12.58 -2.68
N ARG A 124 -13.21 -12.08 -1.77
CA ARG A 124 -13.61 -11.22 -0.65
C ARG A 124 -12.95 -9.85 -0.61
N SER A 125 -11.94 -9.60 -1.45
CA SER A 125 -11.15 -8.37 -1.35
C SER A 125 -11.05 -7.59 -2.66
N GLY A 126 -11.47 -8.15 -3.79
CA GLY A 126 -11.31 -7.53 -5.10
C GLY A 126 -9.84 -7.38 -5.55
N ARG A 127 -8.88 -7.78 -4.71
CA ARG A 127 -7.45 -7.79 -5.01
C ARG A 127 -7.19 -8.81 -6.11
N GLU A 128 -6.25 -8.51 -6.99
CA GLU A 128 -5.75 -9.52 -7.90
C GLU A 128 -5.00 -10.58 -7.07
N GLU A 129 -5.40 -11.83 -7.22
CA GLU A 129 -4.71 -12.96 -6.62
C GLU A 129 -4.44 -14.03 -7.67
N CYS A 130 -3.36 -14.75 -7.46
CA CYS A 130 -3.11 -15.96 -8.19
C CYS A 130 -2.46 -17.01 -7.28
N ALA A 131 -2.87 -18.26 -7.45
CA ALA A 131 -2.46 -19.40 -6.66
C ALA A 131 -2.06 -20.58 -7.54
N MET A 132 -0.98 -21.24 -7.16
CA MET A 132 -0.37 -22.35 -7.88
C MET A 132 -0.04 -23.48 -6.91
N GLU A 133 -0.07 -24.72 -7.39
CA GLU A 133 0.34 -25.90 -6.63
C GLU A 133 1.44 -26.68 -7.36
N ARG A 134 2.36 -27.25 -6.59
CA ARG A 134 3.27 -28.30 -7.04
C ARG A 134 3.19 -29.49 -6.11
N THR A 135 2.96 -30.67 -6.69
CA THR A 135 2.77 -31.92 -5.95
C THR A 135 3.92 -32.88 -6.22
N TYR A 136 4.47 -33.47 -5.17
CA TYR A 136 5.49 -34.52 -5.24
C TYR A 136 4.83 -35.84 -4.84
N PRO A 137 4.58 -36.74 -5.81
CA PRO A 137 3.91 -38.00 -5.51
C PRO A 137 4.76 -38.84 -4.56
N ARG A 138 4.11 -39.41 -3.56
CA ARG A 138 4.70 -40.40 -2.66
C ARG A 138 4.44 -41.80 -3.23
N PRO A 139 5.40 -42.74 -3.18
CA PRO A 139 5.12 -44.14 -3.51
C PRO A 139 4.07 -44.73 -2.56
N GLY A 140 3.07 -45.42 -3.11
CA GLY A 140 1.95 -46.00 -2.36
C GLY A 140 0.77 -45.03 -2.14
N ASP A 141 -0.15 -45.38 -1.24
CA ASP A 141 -1.41 -44.64 -1.00
C ASP A 141 -1.28 -43.49 0.04
N GLY A 142 -0.05 -43.07 0.35
CA GLY A 142 0.19 -42.01 1.33
C GLY A 142 -0.05 -40.59 0.77
N PRO A 143 -0.33 -39.60 1.65
CA PRO A 143 -0.46 -38.21 1.21
C PRO A 143 0.86 -37.70 0.59
N PRO A 144 0.79 -36.96 -0.55
CA PRO A 144 1.98 -36.45 -1.23
C PRO A 144 2.52 -35.20 -0.53
N THR A 145 3.81 -34.91 -0.72
CA THR A 145 4.36 -33.59 -0.37
C THR A 145 3.78 -32.54 -1.33
N ARG A 146 3.29 -31.41 -0.81
CA ARG A 146 2.65 -30.35 -1.60
C ARG A 146 3.25 -28.99 -1.29
N LEU A 147 3.46 -28.21 -2.33
CA LEU A 147 3.77 -26.78 -2.26
C LEU A 147 2.58 -26.01 -2.80
N PHE A 148 2.15 -24.99 -2.08
CA PHE A 148 1.11 -24.07 -2.49
C PHE A 148 1.66 -22.65 -2.47
N ALA A 149 1.68 -21.98 -3.61
CA ALA A 149 2.11 -20.60 -3.73
C ALA A 149 0.91 -19.70 -3.99
N MET A 150 0.88 -18.53 -3.37
CA MET A 150 -0.13 -17.50 -3.60
C MET A 150 0.56 -16.14 -3.73
N ALA A 151 0.28 -15.42 -4.81
CA ALA A 151 0.66 -14.03 -5.00
C ALA A 151 -0.59 -13.14 -4.91
N ARG A 152 -0.48 -12.00 -4.25
CA ARG A 152 -1.59 -11.06 -4.07
C ARG A 152 -1.10 -9.61 -4.14
N SER A 153 -1.75 -8.80 -4.97
CA SER A 153 -1.44 -7.37 -5.10
C SER A 153 -1.80 -6.60 -3.84
N ALA A 154 -1.17 -5.46 -3.57
CA ALA A 154 -1.49 -4.54 -2.48
C ALA A 154 -2.97 -4.14 -2.41
N ARG A 155 -3.43 -3.75 -1.23
CA ARG A 155 -4.59 -2.86 -1.10
C ARG A 155 -4.11 -1.40 -1.11
N ASP A 156 -4.97 -0.45 -1.47
CA ASP A 156 -4.61 0.98 -1.60
C ASP A 156 -3.98 1.59 -0.32
N ASP A 157 -4.18 0.95 0.84
CA ASP A 157 -3.67 1.31 2.17
C ASP A 157 -2.50 0.42 2.68
N ASP A 158 -2.09 -0.64 1.96
CA ASP A 158 -1.00 -1.54 2.37
C ASP A 158 0.38 -1.00 1.95
N ASP A 159 1.36 -0.89 2.85
CA ASP A 159 2.74 -0.46 2.50
C ASP A 159 3.50 -1.36 1.50
N ASN A 160 2.98 -2.56 1.22
CA ASN A 160 3.60 -3.56 0.34
C ASN A 160 2.89 -3.61 -1.01
N ALA A 161 3.63 -3.64 -2.13
CA ALA A 161 3.07 -3.80 -3.47
C ALA A 161 2.55 -5.22 -3.75
N LEU A 162 3.24 -6.24 -3.21
CA LEU A 162 2.97 -7.64 -3.51
C LEU A 162 3.28 -8.50 -2.28
N ASP A 163 2.31 -9.34 -1.88
CA ASP A 163 2.48 -10.39 -0.89
C ASP A 163 2.53 -11.74 -1.62
N VAL A 164 3.68 -12.41 -1.55
CA VAL A 164 3.85 -13.79 -2.05
C VAL A 164 4.04 -14.73 -0.87
N ARG A 165 3.21 -15.77 -0.79
CA ARG A 165 3.28 -16.81 0.23
C ARG A 165 3.47 -18.16 -0.39
N VAL A 166 4.41 -18.94 0.13
CA VAL A 166 4.61 -20.35 -0.24
C VAL A 166 4.46 -21.21 0.99
N LYS A 167 3.43 -22.07 0.99
CA LYS A 167 3.22 -23.09 2.02
C LYS A 167 3.75 -24.43 1.55
N ALA A 168 4.51 -25.10 2.40
CA ALA A 168 5.02 -26.43 2.14
C ALA A 168 4.48 -27.42 3.17
N ASN A 169 3.83 -28.48 2.70
CA ASN A 169 3.37 -29.61 3.50
C ASN A 169 4.26 -30.81 3.16
N LEU A 170 5.23 -31.14 4.01
CA LEU A 170 6.20 -32.21 3.76
C LEU A 170 5.69 -33.50 4.40
N HIS A 171 5.02 -34.33 3.59
CA HIS A 171 4.56 -35.66 4.01
C HIS A 171 5.60 -36.75 3.72
N ASP A 172 6.46 -36.53 2.73
CA ASP A 172 7.56 -37.40 2.34
C ASP A 172 8.89 -36.66 2.46
N GLU A 173 9.70 -37.05 3.46
CA GLU A 173 11.03 -36.50 3.70
C GLU A 173 12.00 -36.76 2.54
N ALA A 174 11.81 -37.84 1.77
CA ALA A 174 12.64 -38.12 0.60
C ALA A 174 12.46 -37.07 -0.50
N LYS A 175 11.31 -36.37 -0.49
CA LYS A 175 10.98 -35.27 -1.42
C LYS A 175 11.18 -33.89 -0.83
N ALA A 176 11.54 -33.78 0.46
CA ALA A 176 11.75 -32.49 1.11
C ALA A 176 12.87 -31.68 0.44
N ALA A 177 13.98 -32.33 0.07
CA ALA A 177 15.09 -31.65 -0.61
C ALA A 177 14.71 -31.12 -2.01
N ASP A 178 13.95 -31.90 -2.77
CA ASP A 178 13.42 -31.47 -4.08
C ASP A 178 12.46 -30.28 -3.91
N ALA A 179 11.52 -30.40 -2.97
CA ALA A 179 10.57 -29.35 -2.65
C ALA A 179 11.26 -28.06 -2.21
N GLY A 180 12.24 -28.14 -1.32
CA GLY A 180 13.01 -26.98 -0.86
C GLY A 180 13.78 -26.30 -1.99
N ARG A 181 14.42 -27.08 -2.88
CA ARG A 181 15.11 -26.52 -4.06
C ARG A 181 14.16 -25.73 -4.95
N ASP A 182 12.96 -26.25 -5.21
CA ASP A 182 11.99 -25.54 -6.03
C ASP A 182 11.49 -24.26 -5.36
N VAL A 183 11.30 -24.24 -4.03
CA VAL A 183 10.99 -23.00 -3.30
C VAL A 183 12.14 -21.99 -3.40
N ALA A 184 13.39 -22.45 -3.31
CA ALA A 184 14.56 -21.58 -3.45
C ALA A 184 14.67 -20.97 -4.86
N VAL A 185 14.39 -21.76 -5.91
CA VAL A 185 14.32 -21.27 -7.29
C VAL A 185 13.24 -20.19 -7.45
N VAL A 186 12.06 -20.42 -6.86
CA VAL A 186 10.97 -19.44 -6.87
C VAL A 186 11.37 -18.14 -6.17
N LEU A 187 12.02 -18.22 -5.01
CA LEU A 187 12.49 -17.03 -4.29
C LEU A 187 13.55 -16.27 -5.11
N ALA A 188 14.50 -16.98 -5.72
CA ALA A 188 15.53 -16.39 -6.56
C ALA A 188 14.94 -15.64 -7.76
N ASP A 189 13.98 -16.25 -8.47
CA ASP A 189 13.30 -15.62 -9.62
C ASP A 189 12.53 -14.37 -9.17
N LEU A 190 11.73 -14.47 -8.10
CA LEU A 190 10.96 -13.35 -7.56
C LEU A 190 11.85 -12.16 -7.18
N MET A 191 12.92 -12.43 -6.45
CA MET A 191 13.84 -11.40 -5.97
C MET A 191 14.67 -10.78 -7.11
N SER A 192 15.02 -11.57 -8.14
CA SER A 192 15.70 -11.04 -9.33
C SER A 192 14.89 -9.96 -10.04
N ARG A 193 13.55 -10.07 -10.05
CA ARG A 193 12.64 -9.09 -10.69
C ARG A 193 12.59 -7.74 -9.97
N VAL A 194 12.92 -7.73 -8.67
CA VAL A 194 13.10 -6.48 -7.92
C VAL A 194 14.56 -6.01 -7.88
N GLY A 195 15.40 -6.53 -8.80
CA GLY A 195 16.77 -6.08 -9.01
C GLY A 195 17.75 -6.52 -7.92
N ARG A 196 17.40 -7.54 -7.13
CA ARG A 196 18.23 -8.02 -6.00
C ARG A 196 18.21 -9.53 -5.92
N ALA A 197 19.35 -10.17 -6.13
CA ALA A 197 19.46 -11.61 -5.88
C ALA A 197 19.52 -11.88 -4.36
N PRO A 198 18.78 -12.87 -3.84
CA PRO A 198 19.00 -13.36 -2.49
C PRO A 198 20.38 -14.03 -2.43
N GLY A 199 21.12 -13.81 -1.35
CA GLY A 199 22.43 -14.43 -1.18
C GLY A 199 22.34 -15.96 -1.11
N GLU A 200 23.40 -16.67 -1.53
CA GLU A 200 23.45 -18.14 -1.55
C GLU A 200 23.11 -18.77 -0.19
N ALA A 201 23.58 -18.15 0.90
CA ALA A 201 23.29 -18.59 2.26
C ALA A 201 21.78 -18.60 2.57
N LEU A 202 21.03 -17.59 2.08
CA LEU A 202 19.59 -17.52 2.28
C LEU A 202 18.86 -18.59 1.46
N LEU A 203 19.27 -18.78 0.21
CA LEU A 203 18.73 -19.81 -0.66
C LEU A 203 18.97 -21.21 -0.08
N ALA A 204 20.13 -21.44 0.54
CA ALA A 204 20.43 -22.68 1.25
C ALA A 204 19.49 -22.90 2.44
N LYS A 205 19.20 -21.87 3.23
CA LYS A 205 18.21 -21.94 4.32
C LYS A 205 16.82 -22.29 3.81
N VAL A 206 16.37 -21.65 2.72
CA VAL A 206 15.09 -21.96 2.09
C VAL A 206 15.04 -23.40 1.60
N ALA A 207 16.10 -23.86 0.92
CA ALA A 207 16.18 -25.22 0.41
C ALA A 207 16.19 -26.29 1.52
N ALA A 208 16.74 -25.97 2.70
CA ALA A 208 16.74 -26.82 3.87
C ALA A 208 15.48 -26.70 4.74
N PHE A 209 14.55 -25.79 4.41
CA PHE A 209 13.45 -25.36 5.27
C PHE A 209 13.90 -24.90 6.67
N GLU A 210 15.05 -24.23 6.76
CA GLU A 210 15.53 -23.61 7.99
C GLU A 210 14.81 -22.26 8.22
N PRO A 211 14.15 -22.06 9.38
CA PRO A 211 13.48 -20.80 9.66
C PRO A 211 14.42 -19.58 9.65
N PHE A 212 13.93 -18.46 9.15
CA PHE A 212 14.65 -17.18 9.18
C PHE A 212 13.69 -16.00 9.06
N ASP A 213 14.19 -14.81 9.42
CA ASP A 213 13.62 -13.52 9.07
C ASP A 213 14.75 -12.66 8.47
N ALA A 214 14.47 -11.97 7.36
CA ALA A 214 15.44 -11.12 6.66
C ALA A 214 14.76 -9.92 6.01
N ASP A 215 15.48 -8.80 5.92
CA ASP A 215 15.12 -7.64 5.10
C ASP A 215 16.19 -7.45 4.02
N ILE A 216 15.78 -7.54 2.76
CA ILE A 216 16.67 -7.42 1.61
C ILE A 216 16.13 -6.34 0.69
N ALA A 217 16.79 -5.18 0.72
CA ALA A 217 16.42 -4.02 -0.09
C ALA A 217 14.94 -3.60 0.10
N GLY A 218 14.44 -3.68 1.34
CA GLY A 218 13.07 -3.34 1.69
C GLY A 218 12.08 -4.50 1.48
N ALA A 219 12.49 -5.60 0.85
CA ALA A 219 11.69 -6.82 0.81
C ALA A 219 11.82 -7.57 2.13
N LYS A 220 10.69 -7.81 2.80
CA LYS A 220 10.64 -8.57 4.05
C LYS A 220 10.41 -10.03 3.71
N LEU A 221 11.37 -10.87 4.08
CA LEU A 221 11.36 -12.30 3.85
C LEU A 221 11.28 -13.01 5.19
N SER A 222 10.36 -13.97 5.33
CA SER A 222 10.29 -14.81 6.53
C SER A 222 9.93 -16.23 6.17
N LEU A 223 10.65 -17.19 6.74
CA LEU A 223 10.32 -18.61 6.66
C LEU A 223 10.07 -19.12 8.06
N LYS A 224 8.85 -19.62 8.31
CA LYS A 224 8.45 -20.13 9.63
C LYS A 224 7.93 -21.54 9.53
N GLN A 225 8.28 -22.36 10.52
CA GLN A 225 7.64 -23.66 10.71
C GLN A 225 6.30 -23.46 11.41
N GLU A 226 5.23 -24.02 10.84
CA GLU A 226 3.91 -24.00 11.44
C GLU A 226 3.72 -25.22 12.35
N ARG A 227 2.96 -25.06 13.44
CA ARG A 227 2.57 -26.18 14.30
C ARG A 227 1.54 -27.05 13.56
N ALA A 228 1.93 -28.27 13.25
CA ALA A 228 1.10 -29.28 12.60
C ALA A 228 1.60 -30.69 13.00
N ASP A 229 0.81 -31.70 12.65
CA ASP A 229 1.15 -33.13 12.71
C ASP A 229 2.24 -33.54 11.71
N ILE A 230 2.51 -32.69 10.73
CA ILE A 230 3.54 -32.84 9.71
C ILE A 230 4.53 -31.68 9.74
N ARG A 231 5.67 -31.82 9.05
CA ARG A 231 6.59 -30.70 8.82
C ARG A 231 5.97 -29.73 7.82
N ARG A 232 5.36 -28.66 8.36
CA ARG A 232 4.74 -27.59 7.58
C ARG A 232 5.52 -26.29 7.69
N PHE A 233 5.74 -25.64 6.56
CA PHE A 233 6.45 -24.36 6.49
C PHE A 233 5.65 -23.32 5.72
N ASN A 234 5.93 -22.05 6.01
CA ASN A 234 5.33 -20.90 5.36
C ASN A 234 6.41 -19.85 5.11
N LEU A 235 6.74 -19.67 3.82
CA LEU A 235 7.57 -18.58 3.33
C LEU A 235 6.65 -17.40 3.00
N SER A 236 6.93 -16.24 3.57
CA SER A 236 6.28 -14.97 3.22
C SER A 236 7.33 -14.03 2.61
N VAL A 237 6.99 -13.44 1.47
CA VAL A 237 7.77 -12.43 0.77
C VAL A 237 6.89 -11.21 0.57
N LEU A 238 7.21 -10.14 1.29
CA LEU A 238 6.53 -8.86 1.17
C LEU A 238 7.41 -7.92 0.38
N LEU A 239 7.00 -7.59 -0.84
CA LEU A 239 7.71 -6.63 -1.66
C LEU A 239 7.19 -5.22 -1.37
N PRO A 240 8.09 -4.25 -1.12
CA PRO A 240 7.70 -2.87 -0.85
C PRO A 240 7.03 -2.25 -2.08
N ARG A 241 6.11 -1.30 -1.88
CA ARG A 241 5.53 -0.54 -3.00
C ARG A 241 6.63 0.12 -3.83
N PRO A 242 6.51 0.13 -5.18
CA PRO A 242 7.38 0.95 -6.01
C PRO A 242 7.26 2.41 -5.56
N PHE A 243 8.38 3.12 -5.52
CA PHE A 243 8.38 4.55 -5.25
C PHE A 243 7.46 5.24 -6.26
N GLU A 244 6.29 5.68 -5.78
CA GLU A 244 5.47 6.63 -6.52
C GLU A 244 6.29 7.90 -6.62
N ALA A 245 6.93 8.10 -7.77
CA ALA A 245 7.51 9.38 -8.10
C ALA A 245 6.35 10.38 -8.06
N GLY A 246 6.26 11.15 -6.97
CA GLY A 246 5.22 12.17 -6.80
C GLY A 246 5.13 13.01 -8.07
N ASP A 247 3.90 13.42 -8.41
CA ASP A 247 3.54 13.98 -9.71
C ASP A 247 4.69 14.78 -10.35
N PRO A 248 5.28 14.31 -11.48
CA PRO A 248 6.40 14.99 -12.11
C PRO A 248 6.02 16.41 -12.55
N SER A 249 4.72 16.73 -12.67
CA SER A 249 4.21 18.08 -12.90
C SER A 249 4.64 19.08 -11.82
N ARG A 250 4.88 18.60 -10.58
CA ARG A 250 5.36 19.46 -9.47
C ARG A 250 6.75 20.06 -9.73
N PHE A 251 7.52 19.43 -10.62
CA PHE A 251 8.83 19.90 -11.07
C PHE A 251 8.81 20.33 -12.53
N ALA A 252 7.66 20.23 -13.22
CA ALA A 252 7.53 20.75 -14.56
C ALA A 252 7.74 22.28 -14.50
N PRO A 253 8.50 22.85 -15.43
CA PRO A 253 8.62 24.30 -15.51
C PRO A 253 7.21 24.87 -15.71
N ILE A 254 6.79 25.74 -14.78
CA ILE A 254 5.49 26.43 -14.84
C ILE A 254 5.31 26.98 -16.27
N PRO A 255 4.25 26.60 -16.99
CA PRO A 255 3.98 27.07 -18.33
C PRO A 255 4.05 28.60 -18.39
N SER A 256 4.61 29.15 -19.48
CA SER A 256 4.80 30.60 -19.63
C SER A 256 3.51 31.41 -19.56
N GLU A 257 2.36 30.79 -19.84
CA GLU A 257 1.05 31.42 -19.71
C GLU A 257 0.62 31.59 -18.23
N GLU A 258 0.95 30.63 -17.38
CA GLU A 258 0.67 30.67 -15.95
C GLU A 258 1.62 31.63 -15.22
N LYS A 259 2.88 31.76 -15.68
CA LYS A 259 3.80 32.83 -15.25
C LYS A 259 3.27 34.24 -15.55
N ARG A 260 2.52 34.42 -16.65
CA ARG A 260 1.91 35.72 -17.00
C ARG A 260 0.71 36.05 -16.12
N LEU A 261 -0.06 35.05 -15.69
CA LEU A 261 -1.17 35.23 -14.74
C LEU A 261 -0.66 35.54 -13.33
N ILE A 262 0.36 34.82 -12.86
CA ILE A 262 1.00 35.06 -11.54
C ILE A 262 1.71 36.43 -11.51
N GLY A 263 2.27 36.88 -12.64
CA GLY A 263 2.90 38.20 -12.75
C GLY A 263 1.92 39.38 -12.88
N ARG A 264 0.65 39.15 -13.23
CA ARG A 264 -0.37 40.22 -13.40
C ARG A 264 -1.41 40.26 -12.28
N GLN A 265 -1.68 39.15 -11.61
CA GLN A 265 -2.63 39.10 -10.51
C GLN A 265 -1.88 38.94 -9.20
N GLY A 266 -1.60 40.07 -8.55
CA GLY A 266 -1.53 40.07 -7.10
C GLY A 266 -2.79 39.41 -6.57
N LEU A 267 -2.63 38.37 -5.75
CA LEU A 267 -3.70 37.52 -5.25
C LEU A 267 -4.93 38.32 -4.79
N VAL A 268 -6.07 38.07 -5.44
CA VAL A 268 -7.38 38.06 -4.78
C VAL A 268 -8.14 36.83 -5.29
N PRO A 269 -8.30 35.76 -4.49
CA PRO A 269 -9.27 34.72 -4.81
C PRO A 269 -10.66 35.34 -4.68
N GLN A 270 -11.34 35.52 -5.80
CA GLN A 270 -12.78 35.76 -5.80
C GLN A 270 -13.48 34.48 -5.35
N GLY A 271 -14.18 34.55 -4.23
CA GLY A 271 -14.96 33.43 -3.76
C GLY A 271 -15.49 33.57 -2.34
N LEU A 272 -15.89 34.77 -1.92
CA LEU A 272 -16.74 34.94 -0.74
C LEU A 272 -17.68 36.10 -1.03
N SER A 273 -18.94 35.75 -1.26
CA SER A 273 -20.09 36.64 -1.36
C SER A 273 -20.11 37.57 -0.14
N ALA A 274 -19.97 38.87 -0.37
CA ALA A 274 -20.28 39.88 0.64
C ALA A 274 -21.74 40.27 0.42
N ASP A 275 -22.59 39.83 1.34
CA ASP A 275 -23.93 40.35 1.52
C ASP A 275 -23.89 41.88 1.59
N ALA A 276 -24.85 42.48 0.87
CA ALA A 276 -25.06 43.90 0.80
C ALA A 276 -25.32 44.49 2.20
N GLY A 277 -24.60 45.57 2.50
CA GLY A 277 -24.80 46.37 3.70
C GLY A 277 -26.10 47.19 3.69
N PRO A 278 -26.43 47.84 4.83
CA PRO A 278 -27.67 48.59 5.03
C PRO A 278 -27.56 50.08 4.67
N ALA A 279 -28.73 50.70 4.49
CA ALA A 279 -29.08 52.14 4.51
C ALA A 279 -28.45 53.02 3.38
N ASP A 280 -29.13 54.00 2.78
CA ASP A 280 -30.04 54.98 3.39
C ASP A 280 -30.93 55.69 2.35
N ARG A 281 -31.90 56.45 2.88
CA ARG A 281 -32.98 57.26 2.27
C ARG A 281 -32.56 58.30 1.21
N PRO A 282 -33.52 58.89 0.46
CA PRO A 282 -34.26 60.05 0.97
C PRO A 282 -35.74 59.81 1.28
#